data_AF-A0A3E1DYH1-F1
#
_entry.id   AF-A0A3E1DYH1-F1
#
_cell.length_a   1.000
_cell.length_b   1.000
_cell.length_c   1.000
_cell.angle_alpha   90.00
_cell.angle_beta   90.00
_cell.angle_gamma   90.00
#
_symmetry.space_group_name_H-M   'P 1'
#
loop_
_entity.id
_entity.type
_entity.pdbx_description
1 polymer ?
#
loop_
_entity_poly.entity_id
_entity_poly.type
_entity_poly.pdbx_seq_one_letter_code
_entity_poly.pdbx_strand_id
1 'polypeptide(L)'
;MSDGVVTMKELRDLLSGFASAAPNTGPAPDILIYDKIHYLMPLKEAVKVLGLSQVVNSTITVSCPGMPYHSLFGVSFKGKFENGFDGVVLVTDSAKQVVAVEFTNVSTKKITLDRLSTKKEWVTFDFVNTRTKGQDAAMVRHGTETYGKVLRIDSVFVNPDSDKRGFRGYGGYSGFEGGTEMHPTRLYLPRPLAELILYRISKSLPHQPAAQKTSNMEPQ
;
A
#
# COMPACT_ATOMS: atom_id res chain seq x y z
N MET A 1 12.68 6.63 16.28
CA MET A 1 13.06 5.80 15.11
C MET A 1 12.83 6.65 13.88
N SER A 2 13.68 6.58 12.85
CA SER A 2 13.39 7.31 11.61
C SER A 2 12.12 6.76 10.95
N ASP A 3 11.30 7.63 10.38
CA ASP A 3 10.03 7.27 9.73
C ASP A 3 10.21 6.12 8.74
N GLY A 4 11.34 6.08 8.03
CA GLY A 4 11.62 5.00 7.07
C GLY A 4 11.84 3.61 7.68
N VAL A 5 12.33 3.49 8.92
CA VAL A 5 12.40 2.18 9.61
C VAL A 5 11.01 1.68 9.96
N VAL A 6 10.11 2.59 10.36
CA VAL A 6 8.71 2.24 10.65
C VAL A 6 8.02 1.78 9.37
N THR A 7 8.09 2.56 8.30
CA THR A 7 7.49 2.20 6.99
C THR A 7 8.00 0.85 6.47
N MET A 8 9.30 0.56 6.58
CA MET A 8 9.85 -0.75 6.17
C MET A 8 9.28 -1.91 7.01
N LYS A 9 9.11 -1.73 8.33
CA LYS A 9 8.49 -2.74 9.18
C LYS A 9 7.02 -2.96 8.80
N GLU A 10 6.30 -1.88 8.53
CA GLU A 10 4.90 -1.93 8.12
C GLU A 10 4.72 -2.67 6.79
N LEU A 11 5.50 -2.31 5.78
CA LEU A 11 5.52 -3.02 4.50
C LEU A 11 5.85 -4.50 4.69
N ARG A 12 6.88 -4.84 5.47
CA ARG A 12 7.21 -6.23 5.75
C ARG A 12 6.03 -6.98 6.35
N ASP A 13 5.39 -6.39 7.35
CA ASP A 13 4.30 -7.03 8.06
C ASP A 13 3.08 -7.23 7.15
N LEU A 14 2.74 -6.26 6.29
CA LEU A 14 1.67 -6.38 5.28
C LEU A 14 1.97 -7.48 4.24
N LEU A 15 3.22 -7.62 3.82
CA LEU A 15 3.60 -8.51 2.71
C LEU A 15 3.94 -9.93 3.16
N SER A 16 4.34 -10.13 4.42
CA SER A 16 4.88 -11.41 4.93
C SER A 16 3.91 -12.59 4.85
N GLY A 17 2.60 -12.35 4.90
CA GLY A 17 1.59 -13.41 4.71
C GLY A 17 1.37 -13.80 3.26
N PHE A 18 1.84 -12.99 2.31
CA PHE A 18 1.60 -13.16 0.88
C PHE A 18 2.84 -13.58 0.09
N ALA A 19 4.03 -13.12 0.48
CA ALA A 19 5.28 -13.34 -0.23
C ALA A 19 6.44 -13.65 0.73
N SER A 20 7.53 -14.19 0.18
CA SER A 20 8.79 -14.41 0.88
C SER A 20 9.89 -13.50 0.31
N ALA A 21 10.96 -13.26 1.08
CA ALA A 21 12.13 -12.49 0.63
C ALA A 21 13.00 -13.25 -0.40
N ALA A 22 12.39 -13.70 -1.50
CA ALA A 22 13.00 -14.53 -2.54
C ALA A 22 12.72 -13.88 -3.91
N PRO A 23 13.52 -12.87 -4.33
CA PRO A 23 13.20 -12.05 -5.49
C PRO A 23 13.17 -12.90 -6.76
N ASN A 24 12.05 -12.84 -7.49
CA ASN A 24 11.91 -13.46 -8.80
C ASN A 24 11.95 -12.40 -9.90
N THR A 25 12.98 -12.43 -10.73
CA THR A 25 13.15 -11.52 -11.88
C THR A 25 12.72 -12.13 -13.21
N GLY A 26 12.18 -13.35 -13.19
CA GLY A 26 11.67 -14.01 -14.39
C GLY A 26 10.41 -13.35 -14.93
N PRO A 27 10.10 -13.53 -16.23
CA PRO A 27 8.83 -13.09 -16.78
C PRO A 27 7.67 -13.82 -16.10
N ALA A 28 6.57 -13.11 -15.87
CA ALA A 28 5.35 -13.69 -15.31
C ALA A 28 4.11 -13.18 -16.07
N PRO A 29 3.98 -13.56 -17.36
CA PRO A 29 2.94 -13.00 -18.25
C PRO A 29 1.52 -13.39 -17.85
N ASP A 30 1.37 -14.44 -17.03
CA ASP A 30 0.10 -14.92 -16.48
C ASP A 30 -0.40 -14.07 -15.31
N ILE A 31 0.42 -13.17 -14.76
CA ILE A 31 0.00 -12.29 -13.68
C ILE A 31 -0.79 -11.12 -14.24
N LEU A 32 -2.10 -11.15 -13.98
CA LEU A 32 -3.03 -10.05 -14.22
C LEU A 32 -3.07 -9.15 -12.98
N ILE A 33 -2.49 -7.94 -13.05
CA ILE A 33 -2.42 -7.01 -11.91
C ILE A 33 -3.82 -6.49 -11.57
N TYR A 34 -4.51 -5.97 -12.58
CA TYR A 34 -5.85 -5.38 -12.46
C TYR A 34 -6.48 -5.27 -13.84
N ASP A 35 -7.72 -5.75 -13.98
CA ASP A 35 -8.41 -5.85 -15.28
C ASP A 35 -7.44 -6.39 -16.35
N LYS A 36 -7.45 -5.90 -17.58
CA LYS A 36 -6.55 -6.34 -18.67
C LYS A 36 -5.07 -5.95 -18.52
N ILE A 37 -4.62 -5.44 -17.37
CA ILE A 37 -3.22 -5.04 -17.14
C ILE A 37 -2.40 -6.23 -16.66
N HIS A 38 -1.46 -6.68 -17.49
CA HIS A 38 -0.52 -7.73 -17.16
C HIS A 38 0.74 -7.17 -16.49
N TYR A 39 1.36 -7.97 -15.64
CA TYR A 39 2.68 -7.68 -15.09
C TYR A 39 3.71 -7.56 -16.21
N LEU A 40 4.51 -6.48 -16.15
CA LEU A 40 5.46 -6.06 -17.17
C LEU A 40 4.84 -5.63 -18.52
N MET A 41 3.53 -5.34 -18.56
CA MET A 41 2.91 -4.73 -19.73
C MET A 41 3.54 -3.35 -20.02
N PRO A 42 3.89 -3.01 -21.27
CA PRO A 42 4.39 -1.68 -21.61
C PRO A 42 3.39 -0.58 -21.23
N LEU A 43 3.86 0.51 -20.63
CA LEU A 43 3.02 1.62 -20.16
C LEU A 43 2.08 2.16 -21.24
N LYS A 44 2.58 2.33 -22.47
CA LYS A 44 1.77 2.82 -23.60
C LYS A 44 0.59 1.89 -23.91
N GLU A 45 0.81 0.59 -23.80
CA GLU A 45 -0.24 -0.42 -24.01
C GLU A 45 -1.24 -0.40 -22.87
N ALA A 46 -0.77 -0.35 -21.62
CA ALA A 46 -1.63 -0.25 -20.44
C ALA A 46 -2.54 1.00 -20.49
N VAL A 47 -1.98 2.15 -20.86
CA VAL A 47 -2.71 3.41 -21.08
C VAL A 47 -3.82 3.23 -22.11
N LYS A 48 -3.51 2.59 -23.25
CA LYS A 48 -4.49 2.33 -24.31
C LYS A 48 -5.59 1.38 -23.84
N VAL A 49 -5.22 0.29 -23.16
CA VAL A 49 -6.14 -0.75 -22.70
C VAL A 49 -7.13 -0.22 -21.67
N LEU A 50 -6.68 0.65 -20.76
CA LEU A 50 -7.51 1.30 -19.75
C LEU A 50 -8.20 2.58 -20.26
N GLY A 51 -7.98 2.98 -21.51
CA GLY A 51 -8.56 4.20 -22.08
C GLY A 51 -8.14 5.49 -21.37
N LEU A 52 -6.93 5.53 -20.81
CA LEU A 52 -6.43 6.68 -20.05
C LEU A 52 -5.98 7.78 -21.01
N SER A 53 -6.49 9.00 -20.83
CA SER A 53 -6.19 10.14 -21.71
C SER A 53 -5.72 11.40 -20.97
N GLN A 54 -6.07 11.55 -19.69
CA GLN A 54 -5.74 12.72 -18.89
C GLN A 54 -4.60 12.43 -17.91
N VAL A 55 -3.36 12.68 -18.35
CA VAL A 55 -2.19 12.68 -17.46
C VAL A 55 -2.29 13.88 -16.52
N VAL A 56 -2.16 13.63 -15.22
CA VAL A 56 -2.39 14.65 -14.17
C VAL A 56 -1.08 15.30 -13.71
N ASN A 57 0.02 14.55 -13.72
CA ASN A 57 1.32 14.98 -13.21
C ASN A 57 2.48 14.37 -14.00
N SER A 58 3.63 15.04 -13.94
CA SER A 58 4.93 14.48 -14.34
C SER A 58 5.23 13.20 -13.57
N THR A 59 5.95 12.28 -14.21
CA THR A 59 6.42 11.03 -13.61
C THR A 59 7.06 11.28 -12.23
N ILE A 60 6.55 10.63 -11.19
CA ILE A 60 7.13 10.68 -9.83
C ILE A 60 8.07 9.52 -9.62
N THR A 61 9.14 9.72 -8.84
CA THR A 61 9.97 8.60 -8.37
C THR A 61 9.29 7.99 -7.14
N VAL A 62 9.10 6.67 -7.12
CA VAL A 62 8.59 5.96 -5.94
C VAL A 62 9.75 5.80 -4.95
N SER A 63 9.74 6.62 -3.90
CA SER A 63 10.82 6.73 -2.91
C SER A 63 10.51 6.07 -1.57
N CYS A 64 9.43 5.29 -1.49
CA CYS A 64 8.99 4.69 -0.23
C CYS A 64 10.06 3.76 0.36
N PRO A 65 10.43 3.94 1.65
CA PRO A 65 11.41 3.09 2.31
C PRO A 65 11.08 1.60 2.21
N GLY A 66 12.02 0.81 1.68
CA GLY A 66 11.83 -0.62 1.42
C GLY A 66 11.55 -0.96 -0.05
N MET A 67 11.04 -0.01 -0.84
CA MET A 67 10.91 -0.16 -2.29
C MET A 67 12.29 -0.12 -2.99
N PRO A 68 12.40 -0.71 -4.19
CA PRO A 68 13.57 -0.55 -5.05
C PRO A 68 13.87 0.93 -5.39
N TYR A 69 14.90 1.48 -4.74
CA TYR A 69 15.27 2.89 -4.88
C TYR A 69 15.68 3.23 -6.32
N HIS A 70 15.22 4.39 -6.82
CA HIS A 70 15.45 4.90 -8.19
C HIS A 70 15.10 3.94 -9.34
N SER A 71 14.34 2.89 -9.06
CA SER A 71 13.99 1.85 -10.04
C SER A 71 12.51 1.86 -10.41
N LEU A 72 11.69 2.55 -9.62
CA LEU A 72 10.24 2.59 -9.77
C LEU A 72 9.73 4.01 -9.95
N PHE A 73 8.75 4.16 -10.84
CA PHE A 73 8.18 5.44 -11.24
C PHE A 73 6.66 5.38 -11.30
N GLY A 74 5.98 6.37 -10.72
CA GLY A 74 4.52 6.51 -10.80
C GLY A 74 4.11 7.47 -11.92
N VAL A 75 3.12 7.07 -12.72
CA VAL A 75 2.47 7.93 -13.72
C VAL A 75 0.98 8.04 -13.39
N SER A 76 0.53 9.24 -13.04
CA SER A 76 -0.82 9.50 -12.53
C SER A 76 -1.79 9.94 -13.64
N PHE A 77 -2.98 9.36 -13.62
CA PHE A 77 -4.08 9.67 -14.52
C PHE A 77 -5.37 9.95 -13.73
N LYS A 78 -6.21 10.83 -14.29
CA LYS A 78 -7.57 11.08 -13.79
C LYS A 78 -8.57 10.24 -14.57
N GLY A 79 -9.63 9.83 -13.90
CA GLY A 79 -10.70 9.05 -14.51
C GLY A 79 -11.87 8.82 -13.58
N LYS A 80 -12.71 7.83 -13.91
CA LYS A 80 -13.72 7.28 -13.02
C LYS A 80 -13.47 5.79 -12.98
N PHE A 81 -13.16 5.28 -11.80
CA PHE A 81 -12.77 3.89 -11.59
C PHE A 81 -13.72 3.23 -10.59
N GLU A 82 -13.54 1.93 -10.39
CA GLU A 82 -14.36 1.15 -9.48
C GLU A 82 -14.37 1.74 -8.07
N ASN A 83 -15.45 1.48 -7.32
CA ASN A 83 -15.64 1.95 -5.95
C ASN A 83 -15.54 3.48 -5.77
N GLY A 84 -15.68 4.25 -6.85
CA GLY A 84 -15.70 5.71 -6.82
C GLY A 84 -14.33 6.38 -6.83
N PHE A 85 -13.24 5.62 -7.02
CA PHE A 85 -11.91 6.21 -7.22
C PHE A 85 -11.90 7.08 -8.48
N ASP A 86 -11.16 8.18 -8.44
CA ASP A 86 -11.08 9.16 -9.54
C ASP A 86 -9.64 9.40 -10.03
N GLY A 87 -8.66 8.73 -9.42
CA GLY A 87 -7.26 8.71 -9.82
C GLY A 87 -6.72 7.29 -9.92
N VAL A 88 -5.79 7.09 -10.84
CA VAL A 88 -4.98 5.87 -10.93
C VAL A 88 -3.52 6.25 -11.14
N VAL A 89 -2.61 5.53 -10.49
CA VAL A 89 -1.17 5.61 -10.67
C VAL A 89 -0.70 4.27 -11.22
N LEU A 90 -0.14 4.30 -12.43
CA LEU A 90 0.57 3.16 -12.98
C LEU A 90 2.02 3.21 -12.48
N VAL A 91 2.40 2.24 -11.65
CA VAL A 91 3.77 2.11 -11.18
C VAL A 91 4.55 1.31 -12.21
N THR A 92 5.67 1.86 -12.64
CA THR A 92 6.50 1.32 -13.73
C THR A 92 7.94 1.13 -13.29
N ASP A 93 8.64 0.21 -13.93
CA ASP A 93 10.10 0.09 -13.84
C ASP A 93 10.83 1.11 -14.75
N SER A 94 12.16 1.02 -14.80
CA SER A 94 12.99 1.87 -15.68
C SER A 94 12.79 1.60 -17.17
N ALA A 95 12.26 0.43 -17.56
CA ALA A 95 11.89 0.08 -18.93
C ALA A 95 10.48 0.57 -19.31
N LYS A 96 9.79 1.29 -18.41
CA LYS A 96 8.41 1.76 -18.58
C LYS A 96 7.42 0.61 -18.73
N GLN A 97 7.64 -0.48 -18.01
CA GLN A 97 6.73 -1.61 -17.92
C GLN A 97 5.98 -1.54 -16.58
N VAL A 98 4.68 -1.82 -16.59
CA VAL A 98 3.82 -1.71 -15.40
C VAL A 98 4.12 -2.86 -14.43
N VAL A 99 4.43 -2.52 -13.19
CA VAL A 99 4.74 -3.46 -12.11
C VAL A 99 3.75 -3.42 -10.95
N ALA A 100 2.94 -2.36 -10.84
CA ALA A 100 1.87 -2.22 -9.86
C ALA A 100 0.84 -1.19 -10.34
N VAL A 101 -0.36 -1.23 -9.76
CA VAL A 101 -1.42 -0.25 -10.02
C VAL A 101 -1.96 0.25 -8.69
N GLU A 102 -2.02 1.56 -8.49
CA GLU A 102 -2.65 2.17 -7.33
C GLU A 102 -3.83 3.03 -7.74
N PHE A 103 -5.00 2.80 -7.15
CA PHE A 103 -6.12 3.72 -7.24
C PHE A 103 -6.05 4.72 -6.08
N THR A 104 -6.36 5.97 -6.39
CA THR A 104 -6.37 7.08 -5.44
C THR A 104 -7.66 7.86 -5.56
N ASN A 105 -8.07 8.50 -4.47
CA ASN A 105 -9.18 9.43 -4.47
C ASN A 105 -8.67 10.85 -4.26
N VAL A 106 -8.65 11.61 -5.34
CA VAL A 106 -8.33 13.03 -5.38
C VAL A 106 -9.55 13.86 -5.00
N SER A 107 -10.77 13.40 -5.30
CA SER A 107 -12.01 14.06 -4.92
C SER A 107 -12.30 13.96 -3.42
N THR A 108 -13.16 14.86 -2.93
CA THR A 108 -13.69 14.83 -1.57
C THR A 108 -14.86 13.85 -1.39
N LYS A 109 -15.21 13.07 -2.42
CA LYS A 109 -16.29 12.07 -2.29
C LYS A 109 -15.83 10.96 -1.37
N LYS A 110 -16.68 10.58 -0.41
CA LYS A 110 -16.38 9.46 0.48
C LYS A 110 -16.37 8.16 -0.33
N ILE A 111 -15.27 7.42 -0.24
CA ILE A 111 -15.18 6.03 -0.70
C ILE A 111 -15.15 5.18 0.56
N THR A 112 -16.02 4.19 0.62
CA THR A 112 -15.99 3.18 1.69
C THR A 112 -15.14 2.02 1.21
N LEU A 113 -14.11 1.67 1.99
CA LEU A 113 -13.28 0.50 1.73
C LEU A 113 -13.70 -0.62 2.70
N ASP A 114 -13.97 -1.78 2.15
CA ASP A 114 -14.36 -2.95 2.95
C ASP A 114 -13.14 -3.52 3.70
N ARG A 115 -13.40 -4.17 4.84
CA ARG A 115 -12.42 -5.03 5.55
C ARG A 115 -11.12 -4.33 6.00
N LEU A 116 -11.22 -3.09 6.45
CA LEU A 116 -10.12 -2.38 7.09
C LEU A 116 -9.90 -2.88 8.53
N SER A 117 -8.65 -3.13 8.92
CA SER A 117 -8.27 -3.49 10.28
C SER A 117 -7.95 -2.25 11.13
N THR A 118 -8.49 -2.22 12.35
CA THR A 118 -8.16 -1.24 13.40
C THR A 118 -7.15 -1.78 14.42
N LYS A 119 -6.71 -3.03 14.27
CA LYS A 119 -6.00 -3.78 15.33
C LYS A 119 -4.53 -3.41 15.51
N LYS A 120 -3.99 -2.54 14.67
CA LYS A 120 -2.56 -2.19 14.65
C LYS A 120 -2.38 -0.71 14.38
N GLU A 121 -1.43 -0.10 15.09
CA GLU A 121 -1.06 1.30 14.90
C GLU A 121 -0.19 1.43 13.64
N TRP A 122 -0.83 1.76 12.53
CA TRP A 122 -0.15 2.08 11.29
C TRP A 122 0.15 3.58 11.19
N VAL A 123 1.20 3.90 10.45
CA VAL A 123 1.70 5.25 10.21
C VAL A 123 1.65 5.56 8.72
N THR A 124 2.06 4.63 7.85
CA THR A 124 2.07 4.83 6.40
C THR A 124 0.72 4.50 5.78
N PHE A 125 0.11 5.39 5.00
CA PHE A 125 -1.19 5.13 4.33
C PHE A 125 -1.13 5.18 2.79
N ASP A 126 -0.03 5.63 2.22
CA ASP A 126 0.19 5.67 0.77
C ASP A 126 1.64 5.29 0.49
N PHE A 127 1.85 4.06 0.01
CA PHE A 127 3.18 3.51 -0.21
C PHE A 127 3.78 3.94 -1.54
N VAL A 128 2.99 4.41 -2.51
CA VAL A 128 3.53 4.87 -3.80
C VAL A 128 4.02 6.31 -3.67
N ASN A 129 3.25 7.16 -2.99
CA ASN A 129 3.58 8.56 -2.75
C ASN A 129 4.29 8.81 -1.41
N THR A 130 4.57 7.75 -0.64
CA THR A 130 5.28 7.81 0.65
C THR A 130 4.62 8.75 1.66
N ARG A 131 3.31 8.62 1.86
CA ARG A 131 2.58 9.45 2.82
C ARG A 131 2.37 8.71 4.15
N THR A 132 2.70 9.41 5.22
CA THR A 132 2.56 8.98 6.60
C THR A 132 1.62 9.92 7.36
N LYS A 133 1.01 9.45 8.45
CA LYS A 133 0.28 10.35 9.35
C LYS A 133 1.26 11.32 10.00
N GLY A 134 0.98 12.63 9.86
CA GLY A 134 1.76 13.69 10.51
C GLY A 134 1.22 14.11 11.88
N GLN A 135 0.15 13.47 12.36
CA GLN A 135 -0.53 13.81 13.61
C GLN A 135 -0.75 12.54 14.44
N ASP A 136 -0.42 12.60 15.72
CA ASP A 136 -0.50 11.44 16.63
C ASP A 136 -1.93 10.93 16.79
N ALA A 137 -2.89 11.85 16.89
CA ALA A 137 -4.31 11.53 17.04
C ALA A 137 -4.90 10.87 15.78
N ALA A 138 -4.27 11.05 14.62
CA ALA A 138 -4.74 10.42 13.39
C ALA A 138 -4.49 8.91 13.40
N MET A 139 -5.34 8.18 12.68
CA MET A 139 -5.23 6.74 12.54
C MET A 139 -5.03 6.38 11.07
N VAL A 140 -4.33 5.28 10.83
CA VAL A 140 -4.25 4.65 9.52
C VAL A 140 -4.82 3.25 9.66
N ARG A 141 -5.67 2.87 8.71
CA ARG A 141 -6.19 1.50 8.63
C ARG A 141 -5.78 0.87 7.31
N HIS A 142 -5.44 -0.41 7.37
CA HIS A 142 -5.20 -1.22 6.18
C HIS A 142 -6.12 -2.44 6.16
N GLY A 143 -6.53 -2.83 4.96
CA GLY A 143 -7.14 -4.12 4.65
C GLY A 143 -6.34 -4.81 3.54
N THR A 144 -6.22 -6.13 3.61
CA THR A 144 -5.49 -6.90 2.59
C THR A 144 -6.34 -8.04 2.07
N GLU A 145 -6.30 -8.27 0.75
CA GLU A 145 -6.97 -9.39 0.10
C GLU A 145 -6.11 -9.94 -1.03
N THR A 146 -6.06 -11.26 -1.19
CA THR A 146 -5.22 -11.91 -2.20
C THR A 146 -6.06 -12.40 -3.38
N TYR A 147 -5.63 -12.06 -4.59
CA TYR A 147 -6.20 -12.48 -5.86
C TYR A 147 -5.14 -13.20 -6.68
N GLY A 148 -5.06 -14.53 -6.54
CA GLY A 148 -4.03 -15.34 -7.18
C GLY A 148 -2.62 -14.87 -6.79
N LYS A 149 -1.88 -14.32 -7.78
CA LYS A 149 -0.51 -13.81 -7.61
C LYS A 149 -0.44 -12.29 -7.34
N VAL A 150 -1.54 -11.67 -6.95
CA VAL A 150 -1.63 -10.23 -6.64
C VAL A 150 -2.21 -10.03 -5.24
N LEU A 151 -1.60 -9.11 -4.49
CA LEU A 151 -2.12 -8.64 -3.21
C LEU A 151 -2.79 -7.27 -3.42
N ARG A 152 -4.05 -7.15 -3.02
CA ARG A 152 -4.73 -5.86 -2.87
C ARG A 152 -4.48 -5.34 -1.46
N ILE A 153 -4.01 -4.10 -1.34
CA ILE A 153 -3.86 -3.38 -0.09
C ILE A 153 -4.75 -2.13 -0.16
N ASP A 154 -5.82 -2.14 0.63
CA ASP A 154 -6.71 -1.01 0.83
C ASP A 154 -6.21 -0.20 2.03
N SER A 155 -6.04 1.10 1.88
CA SER A 155 -5.52 1.99 2.94
C SER A 155 -6.35 3.24 3.08
N VAL A 156 -6.53 3.72 4.31
CA VAL A 156 -7.23 4.99 4.56
C VAL A 156 -6.61 5.73 5.74
N PHE A 157 -6.53 7.05 5.61
CA PHE A 157 -6.19 7.96 6.70
C PHE A 157 -7.47 8.42 7.39
N VAL A 158 -7.50 8.39 8.72
CA VAL A 158 -8.67 8.74 9.51
C VAL A 158 -8.31 9.91 10.41
N ASN A 159 -8.98 11.04 10.19
CA ASN A 159 -8.80 12.23 11.01
C ASN A 159 -9.88 12.30 12.09
N PRO A 160 -9.52 12.21 13.39
CA PRO A 160 -10.47 12.24 14.49
C PRO A 160 -11.12 13.62 14.69
N ASP A 161 -10.48 14.72 14.27
CA ASP A 161 -10.95 16.09 14.58
C ASP A 161 -12.03 16.61 13.65
N SER A 162 -12.28 15.89 12.56
CA SER A 162 -13.23 16.29 11.52
C SER A 162 -14.71 16.11 11.92
N ASP A 163 -15.00 15.31 12.95
CA ASP A 163 -16.38 14.93 13.33
C ASP A 163 -16.93 15.72 14.54
N LYS A 164 -16.17 16.71 15.05
CA LYS A 164 -16.57 17.56 16.20
C LYS A 164 -17.77 18.48 15.96
N ARG A 165 -18.45 18.39 14.80
CA ARG A 165 -19.64 19.19 14.45
C ARG A 165 -20.95 18.41 14.28
N GLY A 166 -20.98 17.09 14.53
CA GLY A 166 -22.12 16.24 14.11
C GLY A 166 -22.89 15.42 15.14
N PHE A 167 -22.27 14.84 16.18
CA PHE A 167 -22.93 13.76 16.93
C PHE A 167 -23.40 14.15 18.35
N ARG A 168 -24.65 14.60 18.45
CA ARG A 168 -25.51 14.36 19.63
C ARG A 168 -26.41 13.16 19.30
N GLY A 169 -26.12 11.97 19.81
CA GLY A 169 -26.98 10.81 19.59
C GLY A 169 -26.54 9.54 20.32
N TYR A 170 -27.20 9.28 21.46
CA TYR A 170 -27.48 7.99 22.11
C TYR A 170 -26.54 6.77 21.91
N GLY A 171 -25.81 6.48 22.98
CA GLY A 171 -25.66 5.17 23.64
C GLY A 171 -25.64 3.87 22.83
N GLY A 172 -24.50 3.19 22.87
CA GLY A 172 -24.41 1.74 22.66
C GLY A 172 -23.15 1.33 21.91
N TYR A 173 -22.15 0.82 22.64
CA TYR A 173 -20.95 0.11 22.13
C TYR A 173 -20.35 0.63 20.80
N SER A 174 -19.44 1.60 20.84
CA SER A 174 -18.54 1.85 19.70
C SER A 174 -17.14 2.21 20.16
N GLY A 175 -16.19 1.31 19.90
CA GLY A 175 -14.78 1.64 20.00
C GLY A 175 -14.42 2.56 18.83
N PHE A 176 -14.14 3.84 19.11
CA PHE A 176 -13.42 4.74 18.20
C PHE A 176 -13.99 4.90 16.76
N GLU A 177 -15.32 4.94 16.58
CA GLU A 177 -15.96 5.14 15.26
C GLU A 177 -16.09 6.61 14.79
N GLY A 178 -15.56 7.59 15.53
CA GLY A 178 -15.82 9.02 15.30
C GLY A 178 -14.75 9.81 14.53
N GLY A 179 -14.40 9.42 13.29
CA GLY A 179 -13.42 10.16 12.48
C GLY A 179 -13.73 10.13 10.98
N THR A 180 -13.39 11.21 10.25
CA THR A 180 -13.55 11.26 8.79
C THR A 180 -12.42 10.52 8.10
N GLU A 181 -12.80 9.55 7.29
CA GLU A 181 -11.94 8.86 6.34
C GLU A 181 -11.54 9.79 5.19
N MET A 182 -10.25 9.87 4.94
CA MET A 182 -9.63 10.70 3.91
C MET A 182 -8.55 9.89 3.19
N HIS A 183 -8.27 10.29 1.95
CA HIS A 183 -7.23 9.69 1.12
C HIS A 183 -7.29 8.15 1.03
N PRO A 184 -8.46 7.56 0.71
CA PRO A 184 -8.52 6.14 0.44
C PRO A 184 -7.61 5.83 -0.77
N THR A 185 -6.81 4.78 -0.63
CA THR A 185 -5.96 4.23 -1.69
C THR A 185 -6.17 2.73 -1.79
N ARG A 186 -5.95 2.19 -2.99
CA ARG A 186 -6.01 0.76 -3.26
C ARG A 186 -4.85 0.37 -4.15
N LEU A 187 -3.88 -0.33 -3.57
CA LEU A 187 -2.68 -0.80 -4.26
C LEU A 187 -2.84 -2.27 -4.65
N TYR A 188 -2.69 -2.57 -5.93
CA TYR A 188 -2.54 -3.92 -6.46
C TYR A 188 -1.05 -4.22 -6.66
N LEU A 189 -0.53 -5.13 -5.86
CA LEU A 189 0.89 -5.48 -5.79
C LEU A 189 1.11 -6.94 -6.24
N PRO A 190 1.72 -7.16 -7.40
CA PRO A 190 2.12 -8.49 -7.86
C PRO A 190 3.15 -9.16 -6.94
N ARG A 191 3.06 -10.48 -6.81
CA ARG A 191 3.96 -11.28 -5.99
C ARG A 191 5.45 -11.05 -6.29
N PRO A 192 5.92 -11.03 -7.56
CA PRO A 192 7.35 -10.81 -7.84
C PRO A 192 7.86 -9.47 -7.28
N LEU A 193 7.03 -8.42 -7.35
CA LEU A 193 7.38 -7.12 -6.78
C LEU A 193 7.36 -7.17 -5.23
N ALA A 194 6.38 -7.84 -4.62
CA ALA A 194 6.33 -8.04 -3.17
C ALA A 194 7.55 -8.80 -2.64
N GLU A 195 7.99 -9.85 -3.34
CA GLU A 195 9.19 -10.62 -3.02
C GLU A 195 10.45 -9.77 -3.10
N LEU A 196 10.56 -8.91 -4.11
CA LEU A 196 11.66 -7.96 -4.27
C LEU A 196 11.69 -6.92 -3.13
N ILE A 197 10.53 -6.37 -2.75
CA ILE A 197 10.41 -5.44 -1.63
C ILE A 197 10.84 -6.11 -0.32
N LEU A 198 10.34 -7.31 -0.03
CA LEU A 198 10.71 -8.07 1.15
C LEU A 198 12.21 -8.41 1.18
N TYR A 199 12.78 -8.79 0.02
CA TYR A 199 14.21 -8.99 -0.12
C TYR A 199 15.00 -7.72 0.23
N ARG A 200 14.62 -6.56 -0.33
CA ARG A 200 15.26 -5.28 -0.01
C ARG A 200 15.16 -4.92 1.47
N ILE A 201 13.98 -5.06 2.07
CA ILE A 201 13.79 -4.81 3.51
C ILE A 201 14.69 -5.73 4.35
N SER A 202 14.81 -7.01 3.99
CA SER A 202 15.66 -7.98 4.70
C SER A 202 17.15 -7.63 4.68
N LYS A 203 17.60 -6.87 3.66
CA LYS A 203 18.98 -6.37 3.55
C LYS A 203 19.19 -5.04 4.26
N SER A 204 18.13 -4.25 4.45
CA SER A 204 18.19 -2.90 5.03
C SER A 204 17.94 -2.87 6.54
N LEU A 205 17.14 -3.80 7.08
CA LEU A 205 16.92 -3.91 8.53
C LEU A 205 18.00 -4.81 9.13
N PRO A 206 18.68 -4.41 10.23
CA PRO A 206 19.63 -5.28 10.91
C PRO A 206 18.92 -6.57 11.34
N HIS A 207 19.59 -7.72 11.17
CA HIS A 207 19.12 -9.00 11.70
C HIS A 207 18.79 -8.82 13.18
N GLN A 208 17.51 -8.97 13.54
CA GLN A 208 17.17 -9.24 14.93
C GLN A 208 17.67 -10.67 15.19
N PRO A 209 18.65 -10.87 16.11
CA PRO A 209 19.03 -12.23 16.47
C PRO A 209 17.79 -12.95 16.98
N ALA A 210 17.59 -14.19 16.50
CA ALA A 210 16.56 -15.07 17.03
C ALA A 210 16.72 -15.12 18.55
N ALA A 211 15.64 -14.85 19.28
CA ALA A 211 15.64 -14.93 20.73
C ALA A 211 16.21 -16.30 21.14
N GLN A 212 17.38 -16.30 21.77
CA GLN A 212 17.93 -17.49 22.39
C GLN A 212 16.91 -17.96 23.41
N LYS A 213 16.34 -19.15 23.18
CA LYS A 213 15.62 -19.89 24.22
C LYS A 213 16.61 -20.08 25.36
N THR A 214 16.45 -19.34 26.44
CA THR A 214 17.11 -19.61 27.71
C THR A 214 16.65 -20.99 28.16
N SER A 215 17.51 -21.99 28.01
CA SER A 215 17.35 -23.28 28.68
C SER A 215 17.49 -23.03 30.18
N ASN A 216 16.41 -23.24 30.92
CA ASN A 216 16.42 -23.30 32.37
C ASN A 216 17.48 -24.32 32.83
N MET A 217 18.46 -23.87 33.62
CA MET A 217 19.19 -24.77 34.51
C MET A 217 18.38 -24.90 35.79
N GLU A 218 17.95 -26.13 36.10
CA GLU A 218 17.45 -26.50 37.42
C GLU A 218 18.57 -26.41 38.46
N PRO A 219 18.27 -25.97 39.70
CA PRO A 219 19.24 -25.96 40.79
C PRO A 219 19.38 -27.36 41.40
N GLN A 220 20.62 -27.72 41.74
CA GLN A 220 20.93 -28.81 42.68
C GLN A 220 20.93 -28.30 44.12
#